data_AF-A0A534BEZ1-F1
#
_entry.id   AF-A0A534BEZ1-F1
#
_cell.length_a   1.000
_cell.length_b   1.000
_cell.length_c   1.000
_cell.angle_alpha   90.00
_cell.angle_beta   90.00
_cell.angle_gamma   90.00
#
_symmetry.space_group_name_H-M   'P 1'
#
loop_
_entity.id
_entity.type
_entity.pdbx_description
1 polymer ?
#
loop_
_entity_poly.entity_id
_entity_poly.type
_entity_poly.pdbx_seq_one_letter_code
_entity_poly.pdbx_strand_id
1 'polypeptide(L)' 'MRIIILSGLSGSGKSVALHMLEDLGFYCIDNIPAALLKPFVS' A
#
# COMPACT_ATOMS: atom_id res chain seq x y z
N MET A 1 11.48 10.02 -2.76
CA MET A 1 10.13 9.45 -2.64
C MET A 1 10.27 8.00 -2.17
N ARG A 2 9.51 7.56 -1.15
CA ARG A 2 9.57 6.18 -0.64
C ARG A 2 8.25 5.49 -0.98
N ILE A 3 8.32 4.34 -1.64
CA ILE A 3 7.17 3.51 -2.00
C ILE A 3 7.25 2.22 -1.20
N ILE A 4 6.13 1.80 -0.60
CA ILE A 4 6.01 0.54 0.14
C ILE A 4 4.95 -0.31 -0.56
N ILE A 5 5.31 -1.55 -0.90
CA ILE A 5 4.37 -2.54 -1.44
C ILE A 5 3.99 -3.49 -0.31
N LEU A 6 2.75 -3.44 0.14
CA LEU A 6 2.19 -4.36 1.12
C LEU A 6 1.62 -5.60 0.40
N SER A 7 2.05 -6.79 0.83
CA SER A 7 1.58 -8.07 0.30
C SER A 7 1.50 -9.11 1.43
N GLY A 8 0.82 -10.24 1.16
CA GLY A 8 0.59 -11.30 2.12
C GLY A 8 -0.70 -12.08 1.83
N LEU A 9 -0.84 -13.25 2.44
CA LEU A 9 -2.03 -14.11 2.32
C LEU A 9 -3.28 -13.44 2.93
N SER A 10 -4.46 -13.94 2.59
CA SER A 10 -5.70 -13.50 3.25
C SER A 10 -5.62 -13.77 4.75
N GLY A 11 -6.00 -12.79 5.58
CA GLY A 11 -5.87 -12.87 7.04
C GLY A 11 -4.48 -12.56 7.62
N SER A 12 -3.45 -12.27 6.80
CA SER A 12 -2.09 -12.00 7.29
C SER A 12 -1.88 -10.62 7.93
N GLY A 13 -2.95 -9.85 8.17
CA GLY A 13 -2.85 -8.51 8.80
C GLY A 13 -2.50 -7.35 7.87
N LYS A 14 -2.63 -7.48 6.54
CA LYS A 14 -2.36 -6.39 5.58
C LYS A 14 -3.12 -5.10 5.91
N SER A 15 -4.41 -5.21 6.26
CA SER A 15 -5.23 -4.05 6.64
C SER A 15 -4.71 -3.34 7.88
N VAL A 16 -4.24 -4.09 8.89
CA VAL A 16 -3.62 -3.53 10.10
C VAL A 16 -2.33 -2.78 9.75
N ALA A 17 -1.48 -3.37 8.90
CA ALA A 17 -0.26 -2.72 8.45
C ALA A 17 -0.54 -1.45 7.63
N LEU A 18 -1.61 -1.45 6.83
CA LEU A 18 -2.04 -0.31 6.03
C LEU A 18 -2.46 0.86 6.92
N HIS A 19 -3.29 0.61 7.94
CA HIS A 19 -3.66 1.62 8.94
C HIS A 19 -2.46 2.18 9.72
N MET A 20 -1.52 1.32 10.13
CA MET A 20 -0.29 1.78 10.78
C MET A 20 0.55 2.69 9.87
N LEU A 21 0.60 2.40 8.57
CA LEU A 21 1.28 3.27 7.62
C LEU A 21 0.56 4.61 7.45
N GLU A 22 -0.77 4.63 7.43
CA GLU A 22 -1.56 5.87 7.42
C GLU A 22 -1.26 6.73 8.65
N ASP A 23 -1.23 6.13 9.85
CA ASP A 23 -0.87 6.82 11.10
C ASP A 23 0.55 7.41 11.09
N LEU A 24 1.47 6.76 10.38
CA LEU A 24 2.84 7.23 10.16
C LEU A 24 2.96 8.30 9.06
N GLY A 25 1.83 8.73 8.48
CA GLY A 25 1.77 9.78 7.46
C GLY A 25 1.99 9.30 6.02
N PHE A 26 1.88 8.00 5.75
CA PHE A 26 1.92 7.49 4.38
C PHE A 26 0.56 7.67 3.69
N TYR A 27 0.60 7.95 2.39
CA TYR A 27 -0.58 7.82 1.54
C TYR A 27 -0.72 6.36 1.10
N CYS A 28 -1.75 5.68 1.59
CA CYS A 28 -1.99 4.28 1.30
C CYS A 28 -3.11 4.12 0.28
N ILE A 29 -2.90 3.23 -0.69
CA ILE A 29 -3.90 2.85 -1.70
C ILE A 29 -3.99 1.34 -1.70
N ASP A 30 -5.16 0.79 -1.41
CA ASP A 30 -5.42 -0.64 -1.50
C ASP A 30 -6.01 -1.00 -2.87
N ASN A 31 -5.79 -2.25 -3.30
CA ASN A 31 -6.36 -2.84 -4.51
C ASN A 31 -6.15 -2.05 -5.81
N ILE A 32 -5.01 -1.36 -5.94
CA ILE A 32 -4.66 -0.67 -7.19
C ILE A 32 -4.29 -1.71 -8.28
N PRO A 33 -4.84 -1.60 -9.50
CA PRO A 33 -4.37 -2.39 -10.63
C PRO A 33 -2.88 -2.13 -10.90
N ALA A 34 -2.07 -3.18 -11.06
CA ALA A 34 -0.62 -3.05 -11.23
C ALA A 34 -0.22 -2.16 -12.43
N ALA A 35 -1.04 -2.12 -13.48
CA ALA A 35 -0.83 -1.26 -14.65
C ALA A 35 -0.84 0.24 -14.31
N LEU A 36 -1.50 0.65 -13.21
CA LEU A 36 -1.59 2.03 -12.77
C LEU A 36 -0.44 2.45 -11.85
N LEU A 37 0.40 1.52 -11.37
CA LEU A 37 1.50 1.86 -10.47
C LEU A 37 2.51 2.81 -11.13
N LYS A 38 2.91 2.51 -12.38
CA LYS A 38 3.89 3.32 -13.12
C LYS A 38 3.46 4.78 -13.31
N PRO A 39 2.23 5.09 -13.78
CA PRO A 39 1.79 6.49 -13.89
C PRO A 39 1.56 7.18 -12.54
N PHE A 40 1.28 6.45 -11.46
CA PHE A 40 1.06 7.05 -10.13
C PHE A 40 2.33 7.52 -9.43
N VAL A 41 3.48 6.92 -9.76
CA VAL A 41 4.77 7.17 -9.09
C VAL A 41 5.85 7.74 -10.03
N SER A 42 5.47 8.10 -11.26
CA SER A 42 6.34 8.70 -12.27
C SER A 42 6.34 10.22 -12.20
#